data_AF-A0A957YCJ4-F1
#
_entry.id   AF-A0A957YCJ4-F1
#
_cell.length_a   1.000
_cell.length_b   1.000
_cell.length_c   1.000
_cell.angle_alpha   90.00
_cell.angle_beta   90.00
_cell.angle_gamma   90.00
#
_symmetry.space_group_name_H-M   'P 1'
#
loop_
_entity.id
_entity.type
_entity.pdbx_description
1 polymer ?
#
loop_
_entity_poly.entity_id
_entity_poly.type
_entity_poly.pdbx_seq_one_letter_code
_entity_poly.pdbx_strand_id
1 'polypeptide(L)'
;MNALSATTPPQAGHLAADKGYGVTIDLTSYDDETLDQTLEALHTSGLTWLRQPIRWAEIEPEPGQYRWQSLDRITQALADINQQTSQPTNQPPLKLIAVLHTAPRWAREPHTISTAPPMALSDFGDFAAAFAARYGSQIAVYQIWDEPNLSANWGHTFVDAPAYGALLREAALRIRAVDSDAVIMAAALAPTLENGPLNLNEIDYLDQLYQVNADRWFDIVAAQPYGFDREPSDAATSNVLNFRRIELLRQMMLRHGDVDTPIWATAFGWNALPADWAGPKSPWKTAPPDRQARRTTEAIDLARQNWPWLGPMLSIRWDSTNLEGNDPAHGFSLRDTPPVLAALQIAATGPTIATPGTYPADHPSGHYSPGWRWATQQTDIPRNQPRTLTIEFEGKQLDLAVNRGDFRGYLWVTIDGRPANALPHGNQGRSYVVLYDPLREPATITLAHNLPNAFHRAEITAEGGWGQWAIAGWSVSNRHDPTLARIGMLTAGIFIVLSGAALGKMARRDFGTWSRFLRLGAARLAAFSDHLDERLLFAFTAVLAIGLYFGFGRIILLLLLTPCLLLRPDFGLILITFGLSFLPNTKGVSMFDVPLLEAVLALSALGVLRQLVSHQPSAVSGQR
;
A
#
# COMPACT_ATOMS: atom_id res chain seq x y z
N MET A 1 -24.87 -31.88 -13.60
CA MET A 1 -24.21 -30.95 -12.66
C MET A 1 -22.85 -30.63 -13.23
N ASN A 2 -22.77 -29.61 -14.09
CA ASN A 2 -21.52 -29.16 -14.68
C ASN A 2 -20.88 -28.20 -13.68
N ALA A 3 -19.67 -28.53 -13.22
CA ALA A 3 -18.85 -27.63 -12.44
C ALA A 3 -18.58 -26.38 -13.31
N LEU A 4 -18.99 -25.22 -12.79
CA LEU A 4 -18.52 -23.93 -13.25
C LEU A 4 -17.00 -23.97 -13.16
N SER A 5 -16.31 -23.98 -14.30
CA SER A 5 -14.89 -23.70 -14.36
C SER A 5 -14.70 -22.31 -13.77
N ALA A 6 -14.10 -22.23 -12.58
CA ALA A 6 -13.64 -20.98 -12.02
C ALA A 6 -12.63 -20.38 -13.00
N THR A 7 -13.03 -19.35 -13.72
CA THR A 7 -12.14 -18.48 -14.47
C THR A 7 -11.21 -17.82 -13.47
N THR A 8 -9.91 -18.08 -13.59
CA THR A 8 -8.88 -17.46 -12.75
C THR A 8 -8.90 -15.96 -13.01
N PRO A 9 -9.17 -15.09 -12.01
CA PRO A 9 -9.08 -13.65 -12.21
C PRO A 9 -7.66 -13.27 -12.66
N PRO A 10 -7.48 -12.15 -13.39
CA PRO A 10 -6.15 -11.64 -13.71
C PRO A 10 -5.36 -11.50 -12.42
N GLN A 11 -4.24 -12.23 -12.29
CA GLN A 11 -3.49 -12.26 -11.03
C GLN A 11 -3.01 -10.85 -10.68
N ALA A 12 -3.34 -10.39 -9.47
CA ALA A 12 -3.14 -9.03 -8.98
C ALA A 12 -1.71 -8.47 -9.15
N GLY A 13 -0.69 -9.34 -9.21
CA GLY A 13 0.70 -8.96 -9.52
C GLY A 13 0.90 -8.29 -10.88
N HIS A 14 0.09 -8.60 -11.89
CA HIS A 14 0.16 -7.94 -13.21
C HIS A 14 -0.28 -6.48 -13.16
N LEU A 15 -1.33 -6.22 -12.40
CA LEU A 15 -1.92 -4.89 -12.31
C LEU A 15 -1.02 -3.92 -11.52
N ALA A 16 -0.16 -4.44 -10.64
CA ALA A 16 0.93 -3.66 -10.03
C ALA A 16 2.15 -3.49 -10.95
N ALA A 17 2.36 -4.39 -11.92
CA ALA A 17 3.53 -4.37 -12.80
C ALA A 17 3.48 -3.23 -13.83
N ASP A 18 2.29 -2.81 -14.25
CA ASP A 18 2.12 -1.62 -15.09
C ASP A 18 2.46 -0.36 -14.26
N LYS A 19 3.65 0.20 -14.51
CA LYS A 19 4.15 1.44 -13.89
C LYS A 19 3.89 2.67 -14.77
N GLY A 20 2.87 2.60 -15.63
CA GLY A 20 2.52 3.65 -16.58
C GLY A 20 1.99 4.94 -15.94
N TYR A 21 1.79 5.94 -16.79
CA TYR A 21 1.27 7.24 -16.39
C TYR A 21 0.01 7.58 -17.16
N GLY A 22 -0.80 8.44 -16.57
CA GLY A 22 -2.06 8.83 -17.18
C GLY A 22 -2.62 10.12 -16.62
N VAL A 23 -3.89 10.34 -16.91
CA VAL A 23 -4.59 11.55 -16.52
C VAL A 23 -6.09 11.30 -16.40
N THR A 24 -6.75 12.01 -15.48
CA THR A 24 -8.22 12.12 -15.49
C THR A 24 -8.63 13.13 -16.55
N ILE A 25 -9.56 12.76 -17.42
CA ILE A 25 -9.99 13.59 -18.53
C ILE A 25 -11.46 13.27 -18.86
N ASP A 26 -12.23 14.29 -19.22
CA ASP A 26 -13.60 14.11 -19.66
C ASP A 26 -13.73 14.51 -21.13
N LEU A 27 -13.50 13.52 -21.98
CA LEU A 27 -13.52 13.59 -23.43
C LEU A 27 -14.92 13.93 -24.00
N THR A 28 -15.99 13.81 -23.20
CA THR A 28 -17.36 14.11 -23.65
C THR A 28 -17.58 15.59 -23.93
N SER A 29 -16.69 16.45 -23.43
CA SER A 29 -16.77 17.90 -23.59
C SER A 29 -16.02 18.45 -24.80
N TYR A 30 -15.32 17.61 -25.55
CA TYR A 30 -14.59 18.04 -26.74
C TYR A 30 -15.43 17.84 -27.99
N ASP A 31 -15.32 18.77 -28.94
CA ASP A 31 -15.74 18.52 -30.32
C ASP A 31 -14.79 17.52 -31.01
N ASP A 32 -15.03 17.18 -32.27
CA ASP A 32 -14.27 16.16 -32.99
C ASP A 32 -12.81 16.57 -33.20
N GLU A 33 -12.57 17.80 -33.63
CA GLU A 33 -11.22 18.31 -33.87
C GLU A 33 -10.41 18.37 -32.56
N THR A 34 -11.00 18.89 -31.49
CA THR A 34 -10.33 18.98 -30.19
C THR A 34 -10.09 17.59 -29.58
N LEU A 35 -11.01 16.65 -29.78
CA LEU A 35 -10.86 15.27 -29.33
C LEU A 35 -9.64 14.62 -30.00
N ASP A 36 -9.55 14.67 -31.33
CA ASP A 36 -8.46 14.07 -32.09
C ASP A 36 -7.11 14.68 -31.71
N GLN A 37 -7.03 16.02 -31.66
CA GLN A 37 -5.82 16.73 -31.24
C GLN A 37 -5.41 16.38 -29.80
N THR A 38 -6.38 16.20 -28.91
CA THR A 38 -6.13 15.86 -27.51
C THR A 38 -5.61 14.43 -27.38
N LEU A 39 -6.22 13.46 -28.07
CA LEU A 39 -5.77 12.08 -28.05
C LEU A 39 -4.35 11.93 -28.64
N GLU A 40 -4.05 12.62 -29.74
CA GLU A 40 -2.70 12.68 -30.31
C GLU A 40 -1.68 13.25 -29.32
N ALA A 41 -2.03 14.35 -28.63
CA ALA A 41 -1.16 14.99 -27.65
C ALA A 41 -0.91 14.09 -26.42
N LEU A 42 -1.94 13.39 -25.93
CA LEU A 42 -1.83 12.43 -24.83
C LEU A 42 -0.93 11.26 -25.22
N HIS A 43 -1.16 10.68 -26.40
CA HIS A 43 -0.36 9.60 -26.93
C HIS A 43 1.11 10.01 -27.05
N THR A 44 1.39 11.11 -27.76
CA THR A 44 2.76 11.64 -27.93
C THR A 44 3.46 11.91 -26.60
N SER A 45 2.72 12.33 -25.57
CA SER A 45 3.25 12.57 -24.22
C SER A 45 3.60 11.29 -23.45
N GLY A 46 3.25 10.11 -23.96
CA GLY A 46 3.39 8.82 -23.26
C GLY A 46 2.36 8.61 -22.15
N LEU A 47 1.34 9.48 -22.03
CA LEU A 47 0.29 9.36 -21.02
C LEU A 47 -0.80 8.42 -21.54
N THR A 48 -0.66 7.13 -21.22
CA THR A 48 -1.45 6.06 -21.83
C THR A 48 -2.73 5.73 -21.07
N TRP A 49 -2.79 5.99 -19.76
CA TRP A 49 -3.99 5.73 -18.98
C TRP A 49 -4.92 6.95 -18.94
N LEU A 50 -6.13 6.81 -19.46
CA LEU A 50 -7.15 7.87 -19.45
C LEU A 50 -8.29 7.47 -18.53
N ARG A 51 -8.47 8.22 -17.44
CA ARG A 51 -9.58 8.03 -16.51
C ARG A 51 -10.75 8.91 -16.89
N GLN A 52 -11.78 8.28 -17.46
CA GLN A 52 -12.95 8.92 -18.09
C GLN A 52 -14.21 8.72 -17.22
N PRO A 53 -14.85 9.79 -16.75
CA PRO A 53 -16.18 9.73 -16.13
C PRO A 53 -17.24 9.22 -17.11
N ILE A 54 -18.06 8.26 -16.67
CA ILE A 54 -19.19 7.69 -17.42
C ILE A 54 -20.46 7.91 -16.61
N ARG A 55 -21.20 8.96 -16.96
CA ARG A 55 -22.39 9.42 -16.22
C ARG A 55 -23.63 8.64 -16.63
N TRP A 56 -24.01 7.64 -15.83
CA TRP A 56 -25.24 6.87 -16.06
C TRP A 56 -26.47 7.76 -16.25
N ALA A 57 -26.57 8.83 -15.45
CA ALA A 57 -27.70 9.77 -15.50
C ALA A 57 -27.91 10.44 -16.88
N GLU A 58 -26.84 10.63 -17.66
CA GLU A 58 -26.89 11.24 -18.98
C GLU A 58 -27.08 10.21 -20.09
N ILE A 59 -26.54 9.01 -19.88
CA ILE A 59 -26.58 7.90 -20.83
C ILE A 59 -27.94 7.23 -20.84
N GLU A 60 -28.58 7.03 -19.68
CA GLU A 60 -29.89 6.36 -19.58
C GLU A 60 -30.90 7.28 -18.87
N PRO A 61 -31.33 8.37 -19.54
CA PRO A 61 -32.25 9.33 -18.94
C PRO A 61 -33.64 8.75 -18.65
N GLU A 62 -34.03 7.69 -19.38
CA GLU A 62 -35.25 6.91 -19.18
C GLU A 62 -34.89 5.42 -19.15
N PRO A 63 -35.58 4.58 -18.35
CA PRO A 63 -35.25 3.16 -18.21
C PRO A 63 -35.21 2.44 -19.56
N GLY A 64 -34.11 1.76 -19.85
CA GLY A 64 -33.85 1.02 -21.08
C GLY A 64 -33.59 1.87 -22.33
N GLN A 65 -33.60 3.20 -22.23
CA GLN A 65 -33.40 4.11 -23.37
C GLN A 65 -32.03 4.78 -23.30
N TYR A 66 -31.04 4.13 -23.92
CA TYR A 66 -29.65 4.56 -23.87
C TYR A 66 -29.26 5.57 -24.98
N ARG A 67 -28.41 6.53 -24.62
CA ARG A 67 -27.80 7.55 -25.48
C ARG A 67 -26.30 7.33 -25.59
N TRP A 68 -25.90 6.41 -26.46
CA TRP A 68 -24.51 5.98 -26.63
C TRP A 68 -23.64 6.88 -27.51
N GLN A 69 -24.23 7.83 -28.23
CA GLN A 69 -23.58 8.53 -29.35
C GLN A 69 -22.25 9.20 -28.97
N SER A 70 -22.18 9.87 -27.81
CA SER A 70 -20.95 10.54 -27.36
C SER A 70 -19.84 9.54 -27.04
N LEU A 71 -20.18 8.41 -26.42
CA LEU A 71 -19.21 7.35 -26.09
C LEU A 71 -18.79 6.54 -27.32
N ASP A 72 -19.71 6.31 -28.27
CA ASP A 72 -19.38 5.69 -29.55
C ASP A 72 -18.32 6.51 -30.30
N ARG A 73 -18.49 7.83 -30.32
CA ARG A 73 -17.53 8.77 -30.90
C ARG A 73 -16.16 8.71 -30.21
N ILE A 74 -16.13 8.73 -28.88
CA ILE A 74 -14.88 8.67 -28.09
C ILE A 74 -14.15 7.34 -28.29
N THR A 75 -14.87 6.22 -28.21
CA THR A 75 -14.27 4.88 -28.34
C THR A 75 -13.77 4.63 -29.76
N GLN A 76 -14.46 5.16 -30.78
CA GLN A 76 -13.98 5.12 -32.16
C GLN A 76 -12.69 5.94 -32.33
N ALA A 77 -12.66 7.20 -31.86
CA ALA A 77 -11.46 8.04 -31.96
C ALA A 77 -10.24 7.41 -31.22
N LEU A 78 -10.48 6.80 -30.06
CA LEU A 78 -9.46 6.05 -29.33
C LEU A 78 -8.95 4.81 -30.10
N ALA A 79 -9.85 4.10 -30.78
CA ALA A 79 -9.46 2.98 -31.62
C ALA A 79 -8.63 3.45 -32.83
N ASP A 80 -9.01 4.56 -33.46
CA ASP A 80 -8.34 5.12 -34.62
C ASP A 80 -6.92 5.59 -34.26
N ILE A 81 -6.73 6.33 -33.17
CA ILE A 81 -5.40 6.76 -32.72
C ILE A 81 -4.51 5.55 -32.39
N ASN A 82 -5.04 4.55 -31.67
CA ASN A 82 -4.28 3.35 -31.33
C ASN A 82 -3.89 2.52 -32.57
N GLN A 83 -4.73 2.48 -33.60
CA GLN A 83 -4.41 1.83 -34.87
C GLN A 83 -3.34 2.60 -35.66
N GLN A 84 -3.44 3.93 -35.71
CA GLN A 84 -2.48 4.79 -36.39
C GLN A 84 -1.08 4.70 -35.76
N THR A 85 -1.01 4.57 -34.44
CA THR A 85 0.25 4.58 -33.70
C THR A 85 0.85 3.18 -33.46
N SER A 86 0.20 2.11 -33.92
CA SER A 86 0.65 0.72 -33.81
C SER A 86 1.95 0.36 -34.60
N GLN A 87 2.71 1.34 -35.11
CA GLN A 87 3.99 1.19 -35.85
C GLN A 87 4.96 2.37 -35.55
N PRO A 88 6.28 2.22 -35.75
CA PRO A 88 7.28 1.74 -34.78
C PRO A 88 7.67 2.79 -33.71
N THR A 89 6.74 3.56 -33.13
CA THR A 89 7.07 4.57 -32.11
C THR A 89 7.38 3.98 -30.72
N ASN A 90 7.24 2.66 -30.52
CA ASN A 90 7.40 1.95 -29.24
C ASN A 90 6.52 2.48 -28.10
N GLN A 91 5.53 3.34 -28.36
CA GLN A 91 4.63 3.83 -27.33
C GLN A 91 3.45 2.85 -27.11
N PRO A 92 3.03 2.62 -25.86
CA PRO A 92 1.89 1.76 -25.57
C PRO A 92 0.58 2.43 -26.05
N PRO A 93 -0.46 1.65 -26.38
CA PRO A 93 -1.76 2.20 -26.74
C PRO A 93 -2.40 2.94 -25.56
N LEU A 94 -3.27 3.90 -25.88
CA LEU A 94 -4.15 4.55 -24.91
C LEU A 94 -5.17 3.53 -24.36
N LYS A 95 -5.39 3.56 -23.04
CA LYS A 95 -6.25 2.66 -22.28
C LYS A 95 -7.26 3.45 -21.45
N LEU A 96 -8.52 3.03 -21.44
CA LEU A 96 -9.58 3.69 -20.68
C LEU A 96 -9.80 3.03 -19.31
N ILE A 97 -9.83 3.85 -18.27
CA ILE A 97 -10.47 3.55 -16.98
C ILE A 97 -11.86 4.21 -17.02
N ALA A 98 -12.91 3.41 -17.15
CA ALA A 98 -14.29 3.88 -17.17
C ALA A 98 -14.81 4.04 -15.74
N VAL A 99 -15.06 5.27 -15.31
CA VAL A 99 -15.63 5.56 -13.99
C VAL A 99 -17.16 5.57 -14.10
N LEU A 100 -17.78 4.42 -13.83
CA LEU A 100 -19.23 4.28 -13.86
C LEU A 100 -19.82 4.92 -12.61
N HIS A 101 -20.52 6.05 -12.76
CA HIS A 101 -21.06 6.79 -11.62
C HIS A 101 -22.33 7.57 -11.98
N THR A 102 -22.88 8.24 -10.96
CA THR A 102 -24.19 8.93 -10.97
C THR A 102 -25.38 8.00 -11.13
N ALA A 103 -26.59 8.48 -10.85
CA ALA A 103 -27.85 7.78 -11.08
C ALA A 103 -28.88 8.71 -11.78
N PRO A 104 -29.59 8.21 -12.80
CA PRO A 104 -30.65 8.95 -13.46
C PRO A 104 -31.80 9.21 -12.51
N ARG A 105 -32.62 10.22 -12.82
CA ARG A 105 -33.72 10.66 -11.95
C ARG A 105 -34.71 9.55 -11.61
N TRP A 106 -34.93 8.59 -12.51
CA TRP A 106 -35.85 7.48 -12.30
C TRP A 106 -35.31 6.39 -11.35
N ALA A 107 -33.99 6.30 -11.18
CA ALA A 107 -33.35 5.23 -10.40
C ALA A 107 -32.98 5.65 -8.97
N ARG A 108 -33.16 6.92 -8.59
CA ARG A 108 -32.76 7.48 -7.29
C ARG A 108 -33.91 8.15 -6.58
N GLU A 109 -33.75 8.35 -5.27
CA GLU A 109 -34.77 9.00 -4.43
C GLU A 109 -35.17 10.38 -4.99
N PRO A 110 -36.47 10.72 -5.02
CA PRO A 110 -36.92 12.04 -5.43
C PRO A 110 -36.22 13.16 -4.66
N HIS A 111 -35.96 14.29 -5.34
CA HIS A 111 -35.30 15.49 -4.78
C HIS A 111 -33.82 15.35 -4.39
N THR A 112 -33.20 14.18 -4.57
CA THR A 112 -31.75 14.05 -4.47
C THR A 112 -31.04 14.63 -5.71
N ILE A 113 -29.71 14.57 -5.74
CA ILE A 113 -28.89 14.91 -6.91
C ILE A 113 -28.41 13.64 -7.62
N SER A 114 -27.80 13.79 -8.81
CA SER A 114 -27.34 12.64 -9.61
C SER A 114 -26.25 11.82 -8.92
N THR A 115 -25.53 12.33 -7.93
CA THR A 115 -24.55 11.57 -7.13
C THR A 115 -25.20 10.81 -5.96
N ALA A 116 -26.52 10.74 -5.86
CA ALA A 116 -27.16 9.81 -4.93
C ALA A 116 -27.02 8.37 -5.45
N PRO A 117 -26.78 7.39 -4.56
CA PRO A 117 -26.83 6.00 -4.98
C PRO A 117 -28.23 5.64 -5.50
N PRO A 118 -28.36 4.61 -6.36
CA PRO A 118 -29.65 4.13 -6.81
C PRO A 118 -30.46 3.52 -5.66
N MET A 119 -31.79 3.61 -5.76
CA MET A 119 -32.71 2.93 -4.83
C MET A 119 -32.64 1.40 -5.01
N ALA A 120 -32.48 0.93 -6.24
CA ALA A 120 -32.31 -0.48 -6.57
C ALA A 120 -30.93 -0.72 -7.18
N LEU A 121 -30.11 -1.53 -6.51
CA LEU A 121 -28.77 -1.88 -6.98
C LEU A 121 -28.79 -2.58 -8.34
N SER A 122 -29.86 -3.34 -8.63
CA SER A 122 -30.07 -4.02 -9.90
C SER A 122 -30.10 -3.06 -11.08
N ASP A 123 -30.64 -1.85 -10.91
CA ASP A 123 -30.76 -0.88 -11.99
C ASP A 123 -29.38 -0.39 -12.44
N PHE A 124 -28.48 -0.12 -11.47
CA PHE A 124 -27.09 0.20 -11.77
C PHE A 124 -26.34 -1.01 -12.32
N GLY A 125 -26.62 -2.20 -11.81
CA GLY A 125 -26.07 -3.45 -12.32
C GLY A 125 -26.43 -3.72 -13.78
N ASP A 126 -27.69 -3.49 -14.17
CA ASP A 126 -28.18 -3.66 -15.53
C ASP A 126 -27.54 -2.62 -16.48
N PHE A 127 -27.40 -1.37 -16.04
CA PHE A 127 -26.62 -0.35 -16.77
C PHE A 127 -25.16 -0.78 -16.94
N ALA A 128 -24.50 -1.23 -15.86
CA ALA A 128 -23.10 -1.64 -15.90
C ALA A 128 -22.88 -2.83 -16.86
N ALA A 129 -23.80 -3.81 -16.87
CA ALA A 129 -23.79 -4.90 -17.83
C ALA A 129 -24.02 -4.41 -19.27
N ALA A 130 -24.97 -3.49 -19.50
CA ALA A 130 -25.23 -2.93 -20.82
C ALA A 130 -24.01 -2.17 -21.37
N PHE A 131 -23.34 -1.40 -20.51
CA PHE A 131 -22.09 -0.70 -20.83
C PHE A 131 -20.97 -1.69 -21.18
N ALA A 132 -20.72 -2.68 -20.32
CA ALA A 132 -19.67 -3.68 -20.54
C ALA A 132 -19.92 -4.55 -21.79
N ALA A 133 -21.17 -4.97 -22.03
CA ALA A 133 -21.53 -5.73 -23.22
C ALA A 133 -21.29 -4.94 -24.52
N ARG A 134 -21.39 -3.60 -24.45
CA ARG A 134 -21.17 -2.72 -25.59
C ARG A 134 -19.69 -2.36 -25.80
N TYR A 135 -18.97 -2.06 -24.72
CA TYR A 135 -17.64 -1.45 -24.79
C TYR A 135 -16.49 -2.29 -24.21
N GLY A 136 -16.75 -3.53 -23.76
CA GLY A 136 -15.77 -4.28 -22.97
C GLY A 136 -14.42 -4.50 -23.67
N SER A 137 -14.40 -4.66 -24.99
CA SER A 137 -13.14 -4.76 -25.74
C SER A 137 -12.33 -3.46 -25.82
N GLN A 138 -12.91 -2.31 -25.47
CA GLN A 138 -12.26 -0.99 -25.45
C GLN A 138 -11.93 -0.50 -24.03
N ILE A 139 -12.51 -1.10 -23.00
CA ILE A 139 -12.33 -0.69 -21.61
C ILE A 139 -11.29 -1.57 -20.94
N ALA A 140 -10.24 -0.95 -20.39
CA ALA A 140 -9.19 -1.68 -19.70
C ALA A 140 -9.55 -1.94 -18.22
N VAL A 141 -10.24 -1.00 -17.56
CA VAL A 141 -10.64 -1.10 -16.16
C VAL A 141 -12.00 -0.42 -15.94
N TYR A 142 -12.88 -1.06 -15.17
CA TYR A 142 -14.14 -0.47 -14.71
C TYR A 142 -13.98 0.02 -13.27
N GLN A 143 -13.95 1.33 -13.04
CA GLN A 143 -14.04 1.91 -11.70
C GLN A 143 -15.52 2.05 -11.32
N ILE A 144 -15.90 1.49 -10.19
CA ILE A 144 -17.29 1.54 -9.72
C ILE A 144 -17.46 2.66 -8.71
N TRP A 145 -18.22 3.68 -9.11
CA TRP A 145 -18.47 4.93 -8.40
C TRP A 145 -17.23 5.82 -8.23
N ASP A 146 -17.43 7.03 -7.70
CA ASP A 146 -16.35 7.97 -7.40
C ASP A 146 -16.59 8.63 -6.03
N GLU A 147 -15.57 8.61 -5.18
CA GLU A 147 -15.53 9.30 -3.88
C GLU A 147 -16.78 9.10 -2.97
N PRO A 148 -17.32 7.87 -2.81
CA PRO A 148 -18.53 7.61 -2.03
C PRO A 148 -18.35 7.89 -0.52
N ASN A 149 -17.12 8.18 -0.09
CA ASN A 149 -16.79 8.59 1.26
C ASN A 149 -17.00 10.10 1.50
N LEU A 150 -17.42 10.86 0.49
CA LEU A 150 -17.87 12.25 0.62
C LEU A 150 -19.39 12.35 0.42
N SER A 151 -20.07 13.09 1.32
CA SER A 151 -21.51 13.33 1.24
C SER A 151 -21.94 13.91 -0.11
N ALA A 152 -21.15 14.83 -0.67
CA ALA A 152 -21.43 15.45 -1.96
C ALA A 152 -21.48 14.44 -3.12
N ASN A 153 -20.75 13.34 -2.99
CA ASN A 153 -20.69 12.24 -3.95
C ASN A 153 -21.54 11.03 -3.50
N TRP A 154 -22.40 11.25 -2.49
CA TRP A 154 -23.37 10.30 -1.95
C TRP A 154 -24.72 11.00 -1.69
N GLY A 155 -25.16 11.82 -2.65
CA GLY A 155 -26.49 12.44 -2.64
C GLY A 155 -26.74 13.50 -1.58
N HIS A 156 -25.69 14.10 -1.00
CA HIS A 156 -25.75 14.97 0.18
C HIS A 156 -26.37 14.29 1.41
N THR A 157 -26.11 13.00 1.58
CA THR A 157 -26.57 12.19 2.73
C THR A 157 -25.39 11.70 3.56
N PHE A 158 -25.65 10.90 4.60
CA PHE A 158 -24.59 10.21 5.34
C PHE A 158 -23.94 9.15 4.47
N VAL A 159 -22.62 9.08 4.51
CA VAL A 159 -21.87 8.10 3.73
C VAL A 159 -22.00 6.72 4.36
N ASP A 160 -22.08 5.69 3.51
CA ASP A 160 -22.35 4.32 3.93
C ASP A 160 -21.46 3.36 3.13
N ALA A 161 -20.37 2.91 3.76
CA ALA A 161 -19.42 1.98 3.16
C ALA A 161 -20.06 0.60 2.87
N PRO A 162 -20.83 -0.02 3.80
CA PRO A 162 -21.60 -1.21 3.48
C PRO A 162 -22.53 -1.08 2.26
N ALA A 163 -23.25 0.03 2.12
CA ALA A 163 -24.13 0.26 0.97
C ALA A 163 -23.34 0.38 -0.34
N TYR A 164 -22.22 1.11 -0.33
CA TYR A 164 -21.31 1.14 -1.48
C TYR A 164 -20.74 -0.25 -1.81
N GLY A 165 -20.34 -1.04 -0.80
CA GLY A 165 -19.87 -2.42 -0.99
C GLY A 165 -20.90 -3.31 -1.68
N ALA A 166 -22.20 -3.12 -1.39
CA ALA A 166 -23.28 -3.83 -2.07
C ALA A 166 -23.46 -3.37 -3.54
N LEU A 167 -23.35 -2.06 -3.81
CA LEU A 167 -23.36 -1.51 -5.17
C LEU A 167 -22.19 -2.03 -6.01
N LEU A 168 -20.98 -2.01 -5.44
CA LEU A 168 -19.77 -2.56 -6.04
C LEU A 168 -19.93 -4.04 -6.40
N ARG A 169 -20.44 -4.84 -5.46
CA ARG A 169 -20.73 -6.26 -5.68
C ARG A 169 -21.68 -6.48 -6.86
N GLU A 170 -22.81 -5.77 -6.90
CA GLU A 170 -23.80 -5.95 -7.96
C GLU A 170 -23.21 -5.58 -9.33
N ALA A 171 -22.51 -4.44 -9.43
CA ALA A 171 -21.86 -4.03 -10.67
C ALA A 171 -20.80 -5.04 -11.13
N ALA A 172 -19.92 -5.48 -10.22
CA ALA A 172 -18.87 -6.46 -10.54
C ALA A 172 -19.45 -7.78 -11.06
N LEU A 173 -20.50 -8.30 -10.42
CA LEU A 173 -21.18 -9.52 -10.86
C LEU A 173 -21.81 -9.37 -12.26
N ARG A 174 -22.45 -8.23 -12.51
CA ARG A 174 -23.17 -7.96 -13.76
C ARG A 174 -22.24 -7.70 -14.93
N ILE A 175 -21.15 -6.98 -14.71
CA ILE A 175 -20.08 -6.79 -15.69
C ILE A 175 -19.44 -8.14 -16.03
N ARG A 176 -19.00 -8.91 -15.01
CA ARG A 176 -18.32 -10.20 -15.24
C ARG A 176 -19.19 -11.28 -15.88
N ALA A 177 -20.52 -11.12 -15.85
CA ALA A 177 -21.44 -12.01 -16.55
C ALA A 177 -21.40 -11.85 -18.08
N VAL A 178 -20.98 -10.68 -18.58
CA VAL A 178 -20.88 -10.38 -20.02
C VAL A 178 -19.43 -10.20 -20.50
N ASP A 179 -18.54 -9.84 -19.60
CA ASP A 179 -17.11 -9.65 -19.81
C ASP A 179 -16.32 -10.38 -18.71
N SER A 180 -16.00 -11.66 -18.94
CA SER A 180 -15.42 -12.54 -17.91
C SER A 180 -14.03 -12.14 -17.45
N ASP A 181 -13.33 -11.33 -18.25
CA ASP A 181 -11.95 -10.88 -17.99
C ASP A 181 -11.92 -9.45 -17.40
N ALA A 182 -13.08 -8.86 -17.13
CA ALA A 182 -13.22 -7.50 -16.63
C ALA A 182 -12.44 -7.27 -15.32
N VAL A 183 -11.57 -6.27 -15.36
CA VAL A 183 -10.84 -5.74 -14.20
C VAL A 183 -11.69 -4.69 -13.51
N ILE A 184 -12.00 -4.92 -12.24
CA ILE A 184 -12.85 -4.06 -11.42
C ILE A 184 -11.99 -3.25 -10.45
N MET A 185 -12.17 -1.94 -10.44
CA MET A 185 -11.53 -1.02 -9.50
C MET A 185 -12.57 -0.48 -8.53
N ALA A 186 -12.27 -0.52 -7.23
CA ALA A 186 -13.08 0.15 -6.22
C ALA A 186 -13.06 1.68 -6.43
N ALA A 187 -14.02 2.39 -5.86
CA ALA A 187 -14.13 3.83 -6.01
C ALA A 187 -12.86 4.52 -5.52
N ALA A 188 -12.46 5.58 -6.21
CA ALA A 188 -11.40 6.45 -5.73
C ALA A 188 -11.88 7.13 -4.44
N LEU A 189 -11.32 6.76 -3.30
CA LEU A 189 -11.68 7.35 -2.01
C LEU A 189 -10.97 8.70 -1.86
N ALA A 190 -11.75 9.75 -1.58
CA ALA A 190 -11.22 11.09 -1.38
C ALA A 190 -10.45 11.19 -0.06
N PRO A 191 -9.24 11.78 -0.03
CA PRO A 191 -8.52 11.93 1.23
C PRO A 191 -9.17 12.98 2.10
N THR A 192 -9.57 12.59 3.31
CA THR A 192 -10.16 13.48 4.31
C THR A 192 -9.75 13.07 5.73
N LEU A 193 -9.81 14.02 6.65
CA LEU A 193 -9.57 13.81 8.09
C LEU A 193 -10.88 13.74 8.89
N GLU A 194 -12.02 13.81 8.20
CA GLU A 194 -13.34 13.76 8.81
C GLU A 194 -13.69 12.34 9.27
N ASN A 195 -14.43 12.22 10.38
CA ASN A 195 -14.73 10.94 11.02
C ASN A 195 -16.23 10.58 10.91
N GLY A 196 -16.93 11.12 9.91
CA GLY A 196 -18.35 10.91 9.69
C GLY A 196 -19.29 11.87 10.44
N PRO A 197 -20.61 11.75 10.21
CA PRO A 197 -21.24 10.81 9.28
C PRO A 197 -21.35 11.34 7.84
N LEU A 198 -21.09 12.62 7.59
CA LEU A 198 -21.21 13.21 6.25
C LEU A 198 -20.03 12.84 5.36
N ASN A 199 -18.80 12.97 5.84
CA ASN A 199 -17.61 12.54 5.12
C ASN A 199 -16.79 11.64 6.04
N LEU A 200 -16.20 10.58 5.49
CA LEU A 200 -15.44 9.61 6.26
C LEU A 200 -14.03 9.47 5.69
N ASN A 201 -13.04 9.49 6.58
CA ASN A 201 -11.64 9.23 6.29
C ASN A 201 -11.50 7.97 5.44
N GLU A 202 -10.74 8.07 4.36
CA GLU A 202 -10.56 7.03 3.35
C GLU A 202 -10.01 5.72 3.94
N ILE A 203 -9.22 5.80 5.01
CA ILE A 203 -8.67 4.62 5.69
C ILE A 203 -9.77 3.89 6.47
N ASP A 204 -10.63 4.62 7.17
CA ASP A 204 -11.74 4.06 7.95
C ASP A 204 -12.86 3.56 7.02
N TYR A 205 -13.10 4.25 5.90
CA TYR A 205 -14.03 3.80 4.88
C TYR A 205 -13.55 2.49 4.25
N LEU A 206 -12.27 2.38 3.87
CA LEU A 206 -11.69 1.14 3.36
C LEU A 206 -11.74 0.00 4.39
N ASP A 207 -11.48 0.28 5.68
CA ASP A 207 -11.64 -0.70 6.75
C ASP A 207 -13.06 -1.27 6.80
N GLN A 208 -14.08 -0.41 6.72
CA GLN A 208 -15.48 -0.85 6.67
C GLN A 208 -15.81 -1.69 5.43
N LEU A 209 -15.18 -1.41 4.28
CA LEU A 209 -15.32 -2.25 3.08
C LEU A 209 -14.77 -3.66 3.29
N TYR A 210 -13.59 -3.80 3.92
CA TYR A 210 -13.06 -5.12 4.27
C TYR A 210 -13.94 -5.85 5.30
N GLN A 211 -14.51 -5.14 6.28
CA GLN A 211 -15.41 -5.74 7.27
C GLN A 211 -16.67 -6.37 6.63
N VAL A 212 -17.12 -5.84 5.48
CA VAL A 212 -18.23 -6.42 4.69
C VAL A 212 -17.78 -7.35 3.56
N ASN A 213 -16.50 -7.74 3.54
CA ASN A 213 -15.89 -8.60 2.52
C ASN A 213 -16.00 -8.04 1.08
N ALA A 214 -15.85 -6.72 0.92
CA ALA A 214 -15.90 -6.08 -0.39
C ALA A 214 -14.70 -6.45 -1.29
N ASP A 215 -13.59 -6.89 -0.70
CA ASP A 215 -12.35 -7.34 -1.36
C ASP A 215 -12.54 -8.45 -2.39
N ARG A 216 -13.66 -9.19 -2.32
CA ARG A 216 -14.02 -10.21 -3.31
C ARG A 216 -14.51 -9.63 -4.65
N TRP A 217 -14.81 -8.33 -4.69
CA TRP A 217 -15.51 -7.69 -5.80
C TRP A 217 -14.68 -6.62 -6.50
N PHE A 218 -13.43 -6.39 -6.08
CA PHE A 218 -12.49 -5.51 -6.76
C PHE A 218 -11.14 -6.21 -6.95
N ASP A 219 -10.44 -5.84 -8.01
CA ASP A 219 -9.08 -6.27 -8.35
C ASP A 219 -8.06 -5.15 -8.08
N ILE A 220 -8.52 -3.91 -7.88
CA ILE A 220 -7.68 -2.72 -7.65
C ILE A 220 -8.34 -1.82 -6.59
N VAL A 221 -7.54 -1.36 -5.63
CA VAL A 221 -7.93 -0.23 -4.76
C VAL A 221 -7.49 1.08 -5.41
N ALA A 222 -8.43 2.01 -5.62
CA ALA A 222 -8.11 3.34 -6.11
C ALA A 222 -7.75 4.28 -4.95
N ALA A 223 -6.67 5.04 -5.11
CA ALA A 223 -6.25 6.06 -4.16
C ALA A 223 -6.03 7.40 -4.87
N GLN A 224 -6.33 8.49 -4.18
CA GLN A 224 -6.04 9.85 -4.67
C GLN A 224 -4.97 10.52 -3.79
N PRO A 225 -3.67 10.22 -3.98
CA PRO A 225 -2.60 10.78 -3.17
C PRO A 225 -2.32 12.25 -3.54
N TYR A 226 -3.22 13.15 -3.14
CA TYR A 226 -3.01 14.58 -3.21
C TYR A 226 -1.87 15.00 -2.27
N GLY A 227 -0.98 15.84 -2.77
CA GLY A 227 0.17 16.32 -2.00
C GLY A 227 -0.10 17.51 -1.08
N PHE A 228 -1.22 18.21 -1.28
CA PHE A 228 -1.62 19.42 -0.54
C PHE A 228 -0.49 20.46 -0.48
N ASP A 229 -0.07 20.90 0.70
CA ASP A 229 1.07 21.81 0.90
C ASP A 229 2.38 21.10 1.28
N ARG A 230 2.36 19.76 1.39
CA ARG A 230 3.46 18.94 1.92
C ARG A 230 4.45 18.53 0.84
N GLU A 231 5.67 18.20 1.26
CA GLU A 231 6.66 17.62 0.36
C GLU A 231 6.38 16.12 0.15
N PRO A 232 6.75 15.55 -1.02
CA PRO A 232 6.51 14.13 -1.31
C PRO A 232 7.13 13.17 -0.29
N SER A 233 8.23 13.56 0.35
CA SER A 233 8.94 12.76 1.35
C SER A 233 8.33 12.83 2.75
N ASP A 234 7.44 13.78 3.02
CA ASP A 234 6.82 13.98 4.34
C ASP A 234 6.07 12.70 4.76
N ALA A 235 6.41 12.18 5.94
CA ALA A 235 5.87 10.91 6.41
C ALA A 235 4.35 10.92 6.54
N ALA A 236 3.73 9.78 6.23
CA ALA A 236 2.30 9.60 6.43
C ALA A 236 1.94 9.58 7.92
N THR A 237 0.96 10.39 8.31
CA THR A 237 0.32 10.32 9.63
C THR A 237 -1.19 10.33 9.47
N SER A 238 -1.91 9.74 10.42
CA SER A 238 -3.38 9.63 10.35
C SER A 238 -4.09 11.00 10.33
N ASN A 239 -3.47 12.03 10.89
CA ASN A 239 -4.04 13.36 11.08
C ASN A 239 -3.50 14.45 10.13
N VAL A 240 -2.71 14.09 9.11
CA VAL A 240 -2.18 15.05 8.13
C VAL A 240 -2.48 14.54 6.73
N LEU A 241 -3.04 15.42 5.90
CA LEU A 241 -3.23 15.21 4.47
C LEU A 241 -1.91 15.39 3.71
N ASN A 242 -1.42 14.34 3.05
CA ASN A 242 -0.23 14.36 2.21
C ASN A 242 -0.18 13.20 1.21
N PHE A 243 0.77 13.28 0.26
CA PHE A 243 1.01 12.29 -0.79
C PHE A 243 1.21 10.87 -0.24
N ARG A 244 1.96 10.73 0.86
CA ARG A 244 2.33 9.42 1.42
C ARG A 244 1.21 8.74 2.20
N ARG A 245 0.05 9.38 2.43
CA ARG A 245 -1.11 8.74 3.07
C ARG A 245 -1.58 7.46 2.38
N ILE A 246 -1.31 7.30 1.09
CA ILE A 246 -1.54 6.04 0.37
C ILE A 246 -0.84 4.84 1.05
N GLU A 247 0.26 5.05 1.77
CA GLU A 247 0.91 4.01 2.59
C GLU A 247 0.01 3.53 3.74
N LEU A 248 -0.86 4.39 4.28
CA LEU A 248 -1.81 4.02 5.33
C LEU A 248 -2.96 3.17 4.77
N LEU A 249 -3.42 3.45 3.54
CA LEU A 249 -4.34 2.57 2.82
C LEU A 249 -3.70 1.19 2.64
N ARG A 250 -2.45 1.14 2.15
CA ARG A 250 -1.72 -0.14 2.02
C ARG A 250 -1.59 -0.87 3.35
N GLN A 251 -1.27 -0.17 4.44
CA GLN A 251 -1.22 -0.77 5.77
C GLN A 251 -2.58 -1.34 6.20
N MET A 252 -3.69 -0.68 5.85
CA MET A 252 -5.02 -1.19 6.13
C MET A 252 -5.30 -2.49 5.37
N MET A 253 -5.00 -2.55 4.07
CA MET A 253 -5.12 -3.77 3.26
C MET A 253 -4.34 -4.93 3.89
N LEU A 254 -3.09 -4.67 4.29
CA LEU A 254 -2.22 -5.68 4.91
C LEU A 254 -2.77 -6.19 6.27
N ARG A 255 -3.45 -5.34 7.05
CA ARG A 255 -4.10 -5.78 8.32
C ARG A 255 -5.23 -6.76 8.07
N HIS A 256 -5.92 -6.62 6.94
CA HIS A 256 -6.97 -7.55 6.50
C HIS A 256 -6.41 -8.76 5.74
N GLY A 257 -5.09 -8.89 5.63
CA GLY A 257 -4.43 -10.00 4.93
C GLY A 257 -4.40 -9.84 3.40
N ASP A 258 -4.84 -8.70 2.87
CA ASP A 258 -4.80 -8.39 1.44
C ASP A 258 -3.39 -7.90 1.05
N VAL A 259 -2.55 -8.86 0.68
CA VAL A 259 -1.16 -8.65 0.28
C VAL A 259 -1.00 -8.50 -1.23
N ASP A 260 -1.95 -8.98 -2.02
CA ASP A 260 -1.80 -9.13 -3.46
C ASP A 260 -2.47 -8.00 -4.25
N THR A 261 -3.58 -7.43 -3.74
CA THR A 261 -4.31 -6.39 -4.47
C THR A 261 -3.45 -5.13 -4.61
N PRO A 262 -3.26 -4.61 -5.85
CA PRO A 262 -2.55 -3.37 -6.08
C PRO A 262 -3.35 -2.15 -5.62
N ILE A 263 -2.64 -1.05 -5.45
CA ILE A 263 -3.24 0.28 -5.38
C ILE A 263 -2.87 1.04 -6.65
N TRP A 264 -3.82 1.74 -7.26
CA TRP A 264 -3.56 2.67 -8.37
C TRP A 264 -3.78 4.10 -7.90
N ALA A 265 -2.87 5.01 -8.25
CA ALA A 265 -3.02 6.42 -7.94
C ALA A 265 -3.87 7.08 -9.03
N THR A 266 -5.18 7.18 -8.82
CA THR A 266 -6.15 7.66 -9.81
C THR A 266 -6.21 9.18 -9.94
N ALA A 267 -5.69 9.90 -8.93
CA ALA A 267 -5.47 11.35 -8.98
C ALA A 267 -4.35 11.73 -8.00
N PHE A 268 -3.15 12.04 -8.52
CA PHE A 268 -2.02 12.51 -7.71
C PHE A 268 -1.52 13.87 -8.19
N GLY A 269 -0.93 14.63 -7.25
CA GLY A 269 -0.25 15.88 -7.57
C GLY A 269 -0.45 17.00 -6.55
N TRP A 270 0.01 18.18 -6.95
CA TRP A 270 -0.07 19.43 -6.19
C TRP A 270 -0.79 20.47 -7.05
N ASN A 271 -1.38 21.46 -6.41
CA ASN A 271 -2.08 22.54 -7.09
C ASN A 271 -1.16 23.75 -7.25
N ALA A 272 -1.19 24.40 -8.41
CA ALA A 272 -0.46 25.63 -8.71
C ALA A 272 -1.35 26.63 -9.42
N LEU A 273 -2.06 27.44 -8.64
CA LEU A 273 -2.79 28.59 -9.16
C LEU A 273 -1.83 29.73 -9.51
N PRO A 274 -2.16 30.56 -10.52
CA PRO A 274 -1.41 31.76 -10.88
C PRO A 274 -1.21 32.71 -9.69
N ALA A 275 -0.12 33.49 -9.71
CA ALA A 275 0.20 34.42 -8.62
C ALA A 275 -0.85 35.53 -8.45
N ASP A 276 -1.53 35.89 -9.54
CA ASP A 276 -2.61 36.88 -9.62
C ASP A 276 -4.01 36.26 -9.50
N TRP A 277 -4.11 35.01 -9.01
CA TRP A 277 -5.38 34.32 -8.83
C TRP A 277 -6.37 35.12 -7.97
N ALA A 278 -7.49 35.51 -8.58
CA ALA A 278 -8.56 36.28 -7.94
C ALA A 278 -9.74 35.42 -7.47
N GLY A 279 -9.70 34.10 -7.71
CA GLY A 279 -10.74 33.16 -7.31
C GLY A 279 -10.70 32.75 -5.83
N PRO A 280 -11.61 31.85 -5.41
CA PRO A 280 -11.55 31.20 -4.11
C PRO A 280 -10.19 30.55 -3.85
N LYS A 281 -9.79 30.51 -2.58
CA LYS A 281 -8.56 29.82 -2.18
C LYS A 281 -8.70 28.32 -2.44
N SER A 282 -7.66 27.71 -3.00
CA SER A 282 -7.61 26.27 -3.22
C SER A 282 -7.68 25.50 -1.89
N PRO A 283 -8.63 24.55 -1.73
CA PRO A 283 -8.66 23.67 -0.56
C PRO A 283 -7.42 22.77 -0.49
N TRP A 284 -6.81 22.47 -1.64
CA TRP A 284 -5.56 21.70 -1.76
C TRP A 284 -4.30 22.52 -1.48
N LYS A 285 -4.44 23.80 -1.10
CA LYS A 285 -3.35 24.78 -1.06
C LYS A 285 -2.78 25.03 -2.45
N THR A 286 -1.82 25.94 -2.58
CA THR A 286 -1.22 26.26 -3.88
C THR A 286 0.28 26.50 -3.70
N ALA A 287 1.06 26.13 -4.70
CA ALA A 287 2.49 26.39 -4.80
C ALA A 287 2.84 26.91 -6.21
N PRO A 288 3.95 27.64 -6.38
CA PRO A 288 4.40 28.04 -7.72
C PRO A 288 4.63 26.83 -8.64
N PRO A 289 4.42 26.95 -9.97
CA PRO A 289 4.59 25.86 -10.94
C PRO A 289 5.93 25.11 -10.84
N ASP A 290 7.05 25.80 -10.62
CA ASP A 290 8.36 25.15 -10.47
C ASP A 290 8.42 24.21 -9.27
N ARG A 291 7.76 24.59 -8.16
CA ARG A 291 7.69 23.74 -6.97
C ARG A 291 6.75 22.55 -7.22
N GLN A 292 5.64 22.76 -7.92
CA GLN A 292 4.73 21.69 -8.31
C GLN A 292 5.43 20.66 -9.20
N ALA A 293 6.20 21.10 -10.19
CA ALA A 293 6.97 20.23 -11.08
C ALA A 293 8.03 19.43 -10.32
N ARG A 294 8.84 20.09 -9.48
CA ARG A 294 9.83 19.41 -8.62
C ARG A 294 9.18 18.33 -7.75
N ARG A 295 8.09 18.67 -7.06
CA ARG A 295 7.35 17.73 -6.20
C ARG A 295 6.79 16.56 -6.99
N THR A 296 6.33 16.79 -8.22
CA THR A 296 5.84 15.74 -9.12
C THR A 296 6.96 14.75 -9.47
N THR A 297 8.14 15.24 -9.87
CA THR A 297 9.32 14.39 -10.14
C THR A 297 9.72 13.58 -8.90
N GLU A 298 9.90 14.25 -7.75
CA GLU A 298 10.29 13.60 -6.49
C GLU A 298 9.25 12.54 -6.03
N ALA A 299 7.96 12.79 -6.26
CA ALA A 299 6.89 11.85 -5.95
C ALA A 299 6.94 10.59 -6.82
N ILE A 300 7.20 10.75 -8.13
CA ILE A 300 7.36 9.64 -9.07
C ILE A 300 8.56 8.78 -8.66
N ASP A 301 9.69 9.41 -8.36
CA ASP A 301 10.91 8.69 -7.95
C ASP A 301 10.70 7.95 -6.63
N LEU A 302 10.07 8.59 -5.64
CA LEU A 302 9.73 7.96 -4.37
C LEU A 302 8.83 6.75 -4.56
N ALA A 303 7.76 6.89 -5.36
CA ALA A 303 6.81 5.83 -5.63
C ALA A 303 7.49 4.63 -6.31
N ARG A 304 8.27 4.88 -7.38
CA ARG A 304 9.03 3.85 -8.11
C ARG A 304 9.97 3.08 -7.19
N GLN A 305 10.66 3.76 -6.28
CA GLN A 305 11.68 3.14 -5.42
C GLN A 305 11.12 2.41 -4.21
N ASN A 306 9.91 2.75 -3.74
CA ASN A 306 9.41 2.32 -2.43
C ASN A 306 8.07 1.59 -2.46
N TRP A 307 7.28 1.70 -3.53
CA TRP A 307 5.91 1.18 -3.57
C TRP A 307 5.74 0.07 -4.62
N PRO A 308 6.24 -1.16 -4.35
CA PRO A 308 6.15 -2.26 -5.30
C PRO A 308 4.72 -2.69 -5.64
N TRP A 309 3.77 -2.37 -4.76
CA TRP A 309 2.33 -2.63 -4.87
C TRP A 309 1.58 -1.55 -5.66
N LEU A 310 2.22 -0.42 -6.00
CA LEU A 310 1.58 0.66 -6.74
C LEU A 310 1.61 0.36 -8.24
N GLY A 311 0.46 0.43 -8.91
CA GLY A 311 0.35 0.40 -10.37
C GLY A 311 0.53 1.79 -11.00
N PRO A 312 -0.26 2.14 -12.04
CA PRO A 312 -0.19 3.42 -12.71
C PRO A 312 -0.44 4.63 -11.81
N MET A 313 0.16 5.76 -12.20
CA MET A 313 -0.03 7.06 -11.57
C MET A 313 -0.68 8.05 -12.53
N LEU A 314 -1.87 8.54 -12.19
CA LEU A 314 -2.66 9.44 -13.01
C LEU A 314 -2.66 10.86 -12.44
N SER A 315 -2.28 11.82 -13.26
CA SER A 315 -2.44 13.24 -12.93
C SER A 315 -3.92 13.58 -12.76
N ILE A 316 -4.20 14.55 -11.90
CA ILE A 316 -5.55 14.95 -11.49
C ILE A 316 -6.39 15.44 -12.67
N ARG A 317 -5.80 16.10 -13.68
CA ARG A 317 -6.52 16.53 -14.88
C ARG A 317 -5.62 16.91 -16.04
N TRP A 318 -6.13 16.76 -17.27
CA TRP A 318 -5.41 17.14 -18.50
C TRP A 318 -5.44 18.65 -18.73
N ASP A 319 -6.64 19.23 -18.70
CA ASP A 319 -6.86 20.64 -19.01
C ASP A 319 -7.97 21.27 -18.16
N SER A 320 -8.27 22.53 -18.46
CA SER A 320 -9.27 23.35 -17.77
C SER A 320 -10.64 23.40 -18.48
N THR A 321 -10.88 22.61 -19.54
CA THR A 321 -12.02 22.80 -20.45
C THR A 321 -13.39 22.67 -19.76
N ASN A 322 -13.48 21.84 -18.71
CA ASN A 322 -14.71 21.61 -17.94
C ASN A 322 -14.76 22.34 -16.60
N LEU A 323 -13.95 23.39 -16.43
CA LEU A 323 -13.98 24.21 -15.23
C LEU A 323 -14.72 25.50 -15.45
N GLU A 324 -15.53 25.87 -14.46
CA GLU A 324 -16.23 27.13 -14.45
C GLU A 324 -15.36 28.24 -13.85
N GLY A 325 -15.17 29.32 -14.61
CA GLY A 325 -14.69 30.62 -14.12
C GLY A 325 -13.45 30.57 -13.23
N ASN A 326 -13.68 30.67 -11.91
CA ASN A 326 -12.66 30.80 -10.88
C ASN A 326 -12.50 29.50 -10.06
N ASP A 327 -12.70 28.31 -10.65
CA ASP A 327 -12.51 27.05 -9.91
C ASP A 327 -11.04 26.83 -9.51
N PRO A 328 -10.69 26.67 -8.23
CA PRO A 328 -9.30 26.41 -7.82
C PRO A 328 -8.68 25.15 -8.44
N ALA A 329 -9.48 24.23 -9.00
CA ALA A 329 -8.99 23.07 -9.74
C ALA A 329 -8.23 23.44 -11.03
N HIS A 330 -8.30 24.70 -11.51
CA HIS A 330 -7.46 25.20 -12.60
C HIS A 330 -5.96 24.96 -12.32
N GLY A 331 -5.54 25.04 -11.05
CA GLY A 331 -4.16 24.80 -10.65
C GLY A 331 -3.66 23.35 -10.82
N PHE A 332 -4.50 22.42 -11.26
CA PHE A 332 -4.08 21.04 -11.58
C PHE A 332 -3.94 20.75 -13.08
N SER A 333 -4.29 21.72 -13.94
CA SER A 333 -4.22 21.54 -15.39
C SER A 333 -2.79 21.31 -15.88
N LEU A 334 -2.54 20.15 -16.50
CA LEU A 334 -1.25 19.83 -17.11
C LEU A 334 -0.95 20.73 -18.32
N ARG A 335 -1.95 20.99 -19.17
CA ARG A 335 -1.79 21.88 -20.33
C ARG A 335 -1.44 23.30 -19.93
N ASP A 336 -1.98 23.77 -18.81
CA ASP A 336 -1.70 25.11 -18.30
C ASP A 336 -0.41 25.16 -17.45
N THR A 337 0.23 24.00 -17.23
CA THR A 337 1.47 23.89 -16.45
C THR A 337 2.55 23.07 -17.17
N PRO A 338 3.21 23.64 -18.21
CA PRO A 338 4.20 22.92 -19.02
C PRO A 338 5.33 22.22 -18.24
N PRO A 339 5.90 22.79 -17.15
CA PRO A 339 6.92 22.11 -16.37
C PRO A 339 6.47 20.77 -15.74
N VAL A 340 5.21 20.66 -15.33
CA VAL A 340 4.66 19.42 -14.75
C VAL A 340 4.39 18.38 -15.84
N LEU A 341 3.84 18.82 -16.98
CA LEU A 341 3.66 17.96 -18.15
C LEU A 341 5.01 17.38 -18.61
N ALA A 342 6.06 18.21 -18.68
CA ALA A 342 7.40 17.76 -19.04
C ALA A 342 7.96 16.72 -18.05
N ALA A 343 7.74 16.91 -16.74
CA ALA A 343 8.17 15.92 -15.73
C ALA A 343 7.50 14.55 -15.93
N LEU A 344 6.20 14.54 -16.23
CA LEU A 344 5.46 13.31 -16.52
C LEU A 344 5.90 12.69 -17.86
N GLN A 345 6.10 13.50 -18.90
CA GLN A 345 6.58 13.04 -20.21
C GLN A 345 7.96 12.36 -20.10
N ILE A 346 8.89 12.94 -19.35
CA ILE A 346 10.21 12.35 -19.09
C ILE A 346 10.05 10.99 -18.39
N ALA A 347 9.16 10.89 -17.40
CA ALA A 347 8.91 9.64 -16.71
C ALA A 347 8.24 8.58 -17.61
N ALA A 348 7.30 8.99 -18.47
CA ALA A 348 6.49 8.11 -19.31
C ALA A 348 7.19 7.63 -20.58
N THR A 349 8.09 8.44 -21.14
CA THR A 349 8.85 8.12 -22.36
C THR A 349 10.26 7.57 -22.09
N GLY A 350 10.64 7.46 -20.80
CA GLY A 350 11.88 6.82 -20.38
C GLY A 350 11.93 5.32 -20.72
N PRO A 351 13.13 4.70 -20.64
CA PRO A 351 13.29 3.27 -20.91
C PRO A 351 12.43 2.44 -19.95
N THR A 352 11.81 1.38 -20.47
CA THR A 352 11.01 0.46 -19.65
C THR A 352 11.93 -0.47 -18.86
N ILE A 353 12.12 -0.17 -17.59
CA ILE A 353 12.96 -0.95 -16.66
C ILE A 353 12.11 -1.52 -15.52
N ALA A 354 12.54 -2.65 -14.95
CA ALA A 354 11.92 -3.20 -13.74
C ALA A 354 12.42 -2.43 -12.51
N THR A 355 11.54 -1.70 -11.84
CA THR A 355 11.79 -1.07 -10.53
C THR A 355 11.33 -2.01 -9.42
N PRO A 356 11.46 -1.69 -8.11
CA PRO A 356 10.92 -2.55 -7.06
C PRO A 356 9.46 -2.98 -7.31
N GLY A 357 9.21 -4.29 -7.35
CA GLY A 357 7.94 -4.86 -7.81
C GLY A 357 8.08 -6.30 -8.28
N THR A 358 6.95 -6.91 -8.64
CA THR A 358 6.88 -8.24 -9.26
C THR A 358 6.38 -8.07 -10.69
N TYR A 359 7.03 -8.75 -11.63
CA TYR A 359 6.80 -8.59 -13.06
C TYR A 359 6.56 -9.96 -13.70
N PRO A 360 5.55 -10.06 -14.59
CA PRO A 360 5.33 -11.28 -15.34
C PRO A 360 6.39 -11.51 -16.40
N ALA A 361 6.48 -12.74 -16.90
CA ALA A 361 7.48 -13.11 -17.90
C ALA A 361 7.40 -12.30 -19.21
N ASP A 362 6.25 -11.75 -19.56
CA ASP A 362 5.98 -10.94 -20.75
C ASP A 362 6.11 -9.43 -20.52
N HIS A 363 6.58 -9.02 -19.34
CA HIS A 363 6.79 -7.60 -19.07
C HIS A 363 7.88 -7.01 -19.99
N PRO A 364 7.71 -5.79 -20.54
CA PRO A 364 8.64 -5.23 -21.53
C PRO A 364 10.06 -4.94 -21.04
N SER A 365 10.30 -4.96 -19.73
CA SER A 365 11.66 -4.87 -19.16
C SER A 365 12.51 -6.15 -19.38
N GLY A 366 11.88 -7.22 -19.90
CA GLY A 366 12.54 -8.46 -20.30
C GLY A 366 12.66 -8.56 -21.82
N HIS A 367 13.89 -8.57 -22.33
CA HIS A 367 14.18 -8.69 -23.76
C HIS A 367 14.62 -10.11 -24.10
N TYR A 368 13.82 -10.80 -24.89
CA TYR A 368 14.05 -12.17 -25.31
C TYR A 368 14.69 -12.21 -26.70
N SER A 369 15.63 -13.11 -26.89
CA SER A 369 16.16 -13.42 -28.22
C SER A 369 15.08 -14.06 -29.12
N PRO A 370 15.26 -14.12 -30.46
CA PRO A 370 14.27 -14.76 -31.32
C PRO A 370 14.01 -16.23 -30.98
N GLY A 371 12.76 -16.69 -31.10
CA GLY A 371 12.37 -18.11 -31.00
C GLY A 371 11.75 -18.56 -29.68
N TRP A 372 11.70 -17.69 -28.66
CA TRP A 372 10.97 -17.97 -27.42
C TRP A 372 9.47 -18.10 -27.70
N ARG A 373 8.81 -18.97 -26.94
CA ARG A 373 7.36 -19.18 -27.02
C ARG A 373 6.67 -18.62 -25.79
N TRP A 374 5.43 -18.16 -25.98
CA TRP A 374 4.66 -17.45 -24.98
C TRP A 374 3.39 -18.22 -24.64
N ALA A 375 3.10 -18.28 -23.35
CA ALA A 375 1.81 -18.65 -22.79
C ALA A 375 1.46 -17.60 -21.72
N THR A 376 0.22 -17.63 -21.26
CA THR A 376 -0.25 -16.76 -20.17
C THR A 376 0.73 -16.86 -18.99
N GLN A 377 1.46 -15.76 -18.73
CA GLN A 377 2.39 -15.59 -17.60
C GLN A 377 3.63 -16.49 -17.61
N GLN A 378 3.94 -17.18 -18.71
CA GLN A 378 5.11 -18.06 -18.76
C GLN A 378 5.75 -18.07 -20.14
N THR A 379 7.07 -18.22 -20.19
CA THR A 379 7.81 -18.34 -21.43
C THR A 379 8.62 -19.62 -21.49
N ASP A 380 8.69 -20.17 -22.70
CA ASP A 380 9.41 -21.40 -22.98
C ASP A 380 10.66 -21.14 -23.80
N ILE A 381 11.73 -21.82 -23.39
CA ILE A 381 13.07 -21.65 -23.93
C ILE A 381 13.14 -22.27 -25.35
N PRO A 382 13.72 -21.58 -26.34
CA PRO A 382 13.87 -22.12 -27.68
C PRO A 382 14.83 -23.31 -27.75
N ARG A 383 14.55 -24.25 -28.65
CA ARG A 383 15.48 -25.36 -28.96
C ARG A 383 16.72 -24.90 -29.72
N ASN A 384 16.61 -23.87 -30.55
CA ASN A 384 17.73 -23.34 -31.32
C ASN A 384 18.34 -22.13 -30.62
N GLN A 385 19.59 -21.80 -30.92
CA GLN A 385 20.19 -20.55 -30.47
C GLN A 385 19.75 -19.37 -31.37
N PRO A 386 19.76 -18.13 -30.86
CA PRO A 386 20.08 -17.71 -29.49
C PRO A 386 18.98 -18.05 -28.46
N ARG A 387 19.35 -18.16 -27.17
CA ARG A 387 18.44 -18.52 -26.05
C ARG A 387 18.63 -17.58 -24.86
N THR A 388 18.67 -16.30 -25.13
CA THR A 388 19.04 -15.27 -24.16
C THR A 388 17.82 -14.48 -23.73
N LEU A 389 17.72 -14.23 -22.43
CA LEU A 389 16.81 -13.26 -21.81
C LEU A 389 17.68 -12.20 -21.14
N THR A 390 17.47 -10.93 -21.51
CA THR A 390 18.06 -9.78 -20.81
C THR A 390 16.99 -9.12 -19.96
N ILE A 391 17.25 -8.87 -18.69
CA ILE A 391 16.35 -8.10 -17.82
C ILE A 391 17.05 -6.82 -17.41
N GLU A 392 16.43 -5.67 -17.70
CA GLU A 392 16.90 -4.36 -17.26
C GLU A 392 16.13 -3.95 -16.01
N PHE A 393 16.85 -3.60 -14.94
CA PHE A 393 16.23 -3.31 -13.65
C PHE A 393 16.97 -2.25 -12.84
N GLU A 394 16.25 -1.58 -11.95
CA GLU A 394 16.79 -0.67 -10.94
C GLU A 394 16.39 -1.17 -9.55
N GLY A 395 17.38 -1.52 -8.73
CA GLY A 395 17.16 -1.95 -7.35
C GLY A 395 18.30 -2.78 -6.80
N LYS A 396 18.16 -3.22 -5.54
CA LYS A 396 19.25 -3.88 -4.79
C LYS A 396 19.29 -5.41 -4.90
N GLN A 397 18.20 -6.01 -5.35
CA GLN A 397 18.04 -7.46 -5.46
C GLN A 397 17.17 -7.80 -6.67
N LEU A 398 17.54 -8.86 -7.39
CA LEU A 398 16.78 -9.45 -8.49
C LEU A 398 16.53 -10.93 -8.16
N ASP A 399 15.25 -11.31 -8.19
CA ASP A 399 14.81 -12.70 -8.07
C ASP A 399 14.13 -13.14 -9.38
N LEU A 400 14.30 -14.40 -9.75
CA LEU A 400 13.71 -15.02 -10.93
C LEU A 400 12.71 -16.10 -10.50
N ALA A 401 11.47 -15.97 -10.95
CA ALA A 401 10.45 -17.01 -10.79
C ALA A 401 10.58 -18.01 -11.94
N VAL A 402 10.81 -19.28 -11.60
CA VAL A 402 11.00 -20.36 -12.57
C VAL A 402 10.04 -21.52 -12.32
N ASN A 403 9.61 -22.16 -13.39
CA ASN A 403 8.99 -23.48 -13.35
C ASN A 403 10.07 -24.54 -13.60
N ARG A 404 10.28 -25.43 -12.64
CA ARG A 404 11.26 -26.51 -12.78
C ARG A 404 10.64 -27.74 -13.44
N GLY A 405 11.49 -28.57 -14.03
CA GLY A 405 11.05 -29.74 -14.81
C GLY A 405 11.87 -31.00 -14.52
N ASP A 406 11.39 -32.13 -15.02
CA ASP A 406 11.99 -33.47 -14.88
C ASP A 406 13.15 -33.73 -15.85
N PHE A 407 13.59 -32.74 -16.61
CA PHE A 407 14.73 -32.83 -17.52
C PHE A 407 15.81 -31.79 -17.17
N ARG A 408 17.06 -32.14 -17.50
CA ARG A 408 18.22 -31.27 -17.29
C ARG A 408 18.08 -29.93 -18.02
N GLY A 409 18.23 -28.84 -17.28
CA GLY A 409 18.31 -27.49 -17.81
C GLY A 409 19.07 -26.57 -16.85
N TYR A 410 19.86 -25.66 -17.41
CA TYR A 410 20.56 -24.61 -16.66
C TYR A 410 20.29 -23.25 -17.26
N LEU A 411 20.23 -22.25 -16.39
CA LEU A 411 20.29 -20.85 -16.80
C LEU A 411 21.62 -20.29 -16.33
N TRP A 412 22.46 -19.86 -17.26
CA TRP A 412 23.71 -19.17 -16.96
C TRP A 412 23.42 -17.69 -16.78
N VAL A 413 23.80 -17.12 -15.64
CA VAL A 413 23.40 -15.77 -15.26
C VAL A 413 24.62 -14.88 -15.07
N THR A 414 24.56 -13.66 -15.57
CA THR A 414 25.46 -12.57 -15.21
C THR A 414 24.66 -11.31 -14.84
N ILE A 415 25.23 -10.51 -13.94
CA ILE A 415 24.74 -9.17 -13.58
C ILE A 415 25.87 -8.20 -13.90
N ASP A 416 25.60 -7.22 -14.76
CA ASP A 416 26.58 -6.23 -15.23
C ASP A 416 27.88 -6.87 -15.76
N GLY A 417 27.72 -7.99 -16.48
CA GLY A 417 28.83 -8.75 -17.07
C GLY A 417 29.63 -9.61 -16.08
N ARG A 418 29.26 -9.65 -14.80
CA ARG A 418 29.92 -10.48 -13.76
C ARG A 418 29.03 -11.66 -13.37
N PRO A 419 29.59 -12.79 -12.91
CA PRO A 419 28.78 -13.88 -12.34
C PRO A 419 27.85 -13.36 -11.23
N ALA A 420 26.60 -13.81 -11.23
CA ALA A 420 25.60 -13.36 -10.27
C ALA A 420 25.98 -13.81 -8.85
N ASN A 421 25.97 -12.89 -7.90
CA ASN A 421 26.63 -13.08 -6.60
C ASN A 421 25.86 -13.96 -5.60
N ALA A 422 24.61 -14.31 -5.91
CA ALA A 422 23.76 -15.16 -5.06
C ALA A 422 23.70 -16.63 -5.52
N LEU A 423 24.31 -16.96 -6.66
CA LEU A 423 24.19 -18.25 -7.31
C LEU A 423 25.45 -19.12 -7.13
N PRO A 424 25.32 -20.46 -7.20
CA PRO A 424 26.49 -21.34 -7.24
C PRO A 424 27.32 -21.10 -8.49
N HIS A 425 28.64 -21.27 -8.36
CA HIS A 425 29.59 -21.16 -9.47
C HIS A 425 29.99 -22.54 -9.98
N GLY A 426 30.01 -22.72 -11.31
CA GLY A 426 30.56 -23.90 -11.95
C GLY A 426 32.09 -23.87 -12.01
N ASN A 427 32.70 -24.93 -12.53
CA ASN A 427 34.16 -25.07 -12.62
C ASN A 427 34.87 -23.97 -13.44
N GLN A 428 34.13 -23.23 -14.27
CA GLN A 428 34.64 -22.10 -15.07
C GLN A 428 34.30 -20.74 -14.44
N GLY A 429 33.83 -20.70 -13.19
CA GLY A 429 33.44 -19.47 -12.49
C GLY A 429 32.12 -18.84 -12.95
N ARG A 430 31.39 -19.48 -13.87
CA ARG A 430 30.07 -19.02 -14.33
C ARG A 430 29.01 -19.34 -13.28
N SER A 431 28.13 -18.39 -13.00
CA SER A 431 26.99 -18.59 -12.09
C SER A 431 25.81 -19.23 -12.82
N TYR A 432 25.09 -20.13 -12.15
CA TYR A 432 24.00 -20.86 -12.79
C TYR A 432 22.81 -21.14 -11.87
N VAL A 433 21.64 -21.26 -12.49
CA VAL A 433 20.41 -21.81 -11.90
C VAL A 433 20.18 -23.21 -12.46
N VAL A 434 19.78 -24.15 -11.59
CA VAL A 434 19.36 -25.49 -11.98
C VAL A 434 17.84 -25.51 -12.16
N LEU A 435 17.37 -25.94 -13.34
CA LEU A 435 15.94 -26.10 -13.64
C LEU A 435 15.42 -27.53 -13.42
N TYR A 436 16.31 -28.49 -13.17
CA TYR A 436 15.90 -29.86 -12.88
C TYR A 436 15.27 -29.96 -11.49
N ASP A 437 14.01 -30.37 -11.44
CA ASP A 437 13.30 -30.80 -10.25
C ASP A 437 12.23 -31.84 -10.64
N PRO A 438 12.36 -33.10 -10.22
CA PRO A 438 11.39 -34.14 -10.57
C PRO A 438 9.99 -33.88 -9.99
N LEU A 439 9.85 -33.02 -8.98
CA LEU A 439 8.56 -32.64 -8.40
C LEU A 439 7.86 -31.51 -9.18
N ARG A 440 8.58 -30.87 -10.12
CA ARG A 440 8.08 -29.76 -10.95
C ARG A 440 7.55 -28.58 -10.12
N GLU A 441 8.14 -28.37 -8.94
CA GLU A 441 7.75 -27.26 -8.07
C GLU A 441 8.22 -25.92 -8.66
N PRO A 442 7.35 -24.90 -8.73
CA PRO A 442 7.75 -23.53 -8.99
C PRO A 442 8.72 -23.03 -7.91
N ALA A 443 9.70 -22.23 -8.30
CA ALA A 443 10.67 -21.67 -7.37
C ALA A 443 10.98 -20.21 -7.69
N THR A 444 11.13 -19.39 -6.65
CA THR A 444 11.70 -18.04 -6.77
C THR A 444 13.16 -18.11 -6.33
N ILE A 445 14.06 -17.73 -7.22
CA ILE A 445 15.50 -17.88 -7.04
C ILE A 445 16.15 -16.50 -7.05
N THR A 446 16.80 -16.13 -5.96
CA THR A 446 17.60 -14.90 -5.90
C THR A 446 18.81 -15.03 -6.81
N LEU A 447 18.84 -14.22 -7.86
CA LEU A 447 19.96 -14.16 -8.80
C LEU A 447 21.10 -13.32 -8.24
N ALA A 448 20.75 -12.16 -7.67
CA ALA A 448 21.69 -11.27 -7.02
C ALA A 448 21.03 -10.45 -5.91
N HIS A 449 21.79 -10.11 -4.89
CA HIS A 449 21.39 -9.26 -3.77
C HIS A 449 22.55 -8.35 -3.34
N ASN A 450 22.28 -7.38 -2.45
CA ASN A 450 23.26 -6.39 -2.00
C ASN A 450 23.93 -5.60 -3.14
N LEU A 451 23.19 -5.38 -4.22
CA LEU A 451 23.62 -4.50 -5.31
C LEU A 451 23.49 -3.03 -4.87
N PRO A 452 24.26 -2.10 -5.47
CA PRO A 452 23.98 -0.68 -5.39
C PRO A 452 22.53 -0.39 -5.78
N ASN A 453 21.92 0.67 -5.23
CA ASN A 453 20.62 1.12 -5.73
C ASN A 453 20.83 1.92 -7.03
N ALA A 454 21.00 1.21 -8.14
CA ALA A 454 21.29 1.78 -9.45
C ALA A 454 20.69 0.91 -10.55
N PHE A 455 20.86 1.34 -11.80
CA PHE A 455 20.53 0.53 -12.97
C PHE A 455 21.49 -0.67 -13.09
N HIS A 456 20.92 -1.83 -13.42
CA HIS A 456 21.60 -3.10 -13.61
C HIS A 456 21.06 -3.84 -14.83
N ARG A 457 21.92 -4.64 -15.46
CA ARG A 457 21.55 -5.52 -16.58
C ARG A 457 21.83 -6.97 -16.23
N ALA A 458 20.78 -7.78 -16.13
CA ALA A 458 20.90 -9.23 -15.99
C ALA A 458 20.87 -9.89 -17.36
N GLU A 459 21.83 -10.77 -17.64
CA GLU A 459 21.86 -11.57 -18.87
C GLU A 459 21.76 -13.06 -18.51
N ILE A 460 20.72 -13.71 -19.00
CA ILE A 460 20.36 -15.09 -18.70
C ILE A 460 20.44 -15.89 -20.00
N THR A 461 21.37 -16.84 -20.09
CA THR A 461 21.52 -17.73 -21.24
C THR A 461 21.13 -19.15 -20.88
N ALA A 462 20.12 -19.70 -21.57
CA ALA A 462 19.62 -21.04 -21.27
C ALA A 462 20.39 -22.17 -21.99
N GLU A 463 20.64 -23.25 -21.27
CA GLU A 463 21.17 -24.52 -21.76
C GLU A 463 20.26 -25.67 -21.32
N GLY A 464 19.39 -26.15 -22.22
CA GLY A 464 18.32 -27.08 -21.84
C GLY A 464 17.02 -26.35 -21.54
N GLY A 465 16.11 -27.00 -20.80
CA GLY A 465 14.90 -26.38 -20.25
C GLY A 465 13.75 -26.10 -21.25
N TRP A 466 13.91 -26.39 -22.54
CA TRP A 466 12.83 -26.23 -23.53
C TRP A 466 11.67 -27.20 -23.26
N GLY A 467 10.45 -26.76 -23.54
CA GLY A 467 9.21 -27.51 -23.28
C GLY A 467 8.76 -27.50 -21.82
N GLN A 468 9.38 -26.69 -20.95
CA GLN A 468 9.08 -26.63 -19.52
C GLN A 468 8.32 -25.36 -19.11
N TRP A 469 8.21 -24.36 -20.00
CA TRP A 469 7.67 -23.04 -19.64
C TRP A 469 8.44 -22.42 -18.47
N ALA A 470 9.76 -22.47 -18.58
CA ALA A 470 10.69 -22.36 -17.47
C ALA A 470 10.72 -20.99 -16.78
N ILE A 471 10.35 -19.90 -17.46
CA ILE A 471 10.38 -18.55 -16.87
C ILE A 471 8.95 -18.10 -16.60
N ALA A 472 8.63 -17.83 -15.34
CA ALA A 472 7.32 -17.33 -14.90
C ALA A 472 7.31 -15.81 -14.65
N GLY A 473 8.49 -15.21 -14.42
CA GLY A 473 8.62 -13.78 -14.18
C GLY A 473 9.85 -13.44 -13.35
N TRP A 474 9.91 -12.21 -12.87
CA TRP A 474 10.99 -11.73 -12.00
C TRP A 474 10.48 -10.71 -10.99
N SER A 475 11.20 -10.52 -9.90
CA SER A 475 10.92 -9.47 -8.94
C SER A 475 12.18 -8.71 -8.57
N VAL A 476 12.00 -7.41 -8.34
CA VAL A 476 13.06 -6.51 -7.91
C VAL A 476 12.71 -6.01 -6.51
N SER A 477 13.71 -5.91 -5.63
CA SER A 477 13.46 -5.37 -4.30
C SER A 477 14.61 -4.49 -3.79
N ASN A 478 14.21 -3.52 -2.96
CA ASN A 478 15.13 -2.65 -2.23
C ASN A 478 15.25 -3.04 -0.75
N ARG A 479 14.80 -4.25 -0.37
CA ARG A 479 14.81 -4.69 1.02
C ARG A 479 16.25 -4.69 1.55
N HIS A 480 16.42 -4.10 2.74
CA HIS A 480 17.66 -4.18 3.49
C HIS A 480 17.94 -5.64 3.85
N ASP A 481 19.17 -6.09 3.63
CA ASP A 481 19.66 -7.36 4.12
C ASP A 481 19.43 -7.45 5.65
N PRO A 482 18.51 -8.31 6.13
CA PRO A 482 18.21 -8.42 7.56
C PRO A 482 19.40 -8.98 8.35
N THR A 483 20.48 -9.40 7.68
CA THR A 483 21.68 -9.96 8.31
C THR A 483 22.33 -8.97 9.28
N LEU A 484 22.39 -7.67 8.97
CA LEU A 484 22.92 -6.67 9.91
C LEU A 484 22.02 -6.49 11.14
N ALA A 485 20.70 -6.51 10.97
CA ALA A 485 19.75 -6.46 12.09
C ALA A 485 19.81 -7.74 12.94
N ARG A 486 19.97 -8.92 12.32
CA ARG A 486 20.16 -10.21 13.01
C ARG A 486 21.48 -10.27 13.76
N ILE A 487 22.59 -9.78 13.18
CA ILE A 487 23.88 -9.64 13.85
C ILE A 487 23.77 -8.64 15.02
N GLY A 488 23.04 -7.53 14.83
CA GLY A 488 22.73 -6.58 15.91
C GLY A 488 21.95 -7.23 17.05
N MET A 489 20.94 -8.04 16.75
CA MET A 489 20.18 -8.80 17.75
C MET A 489 21.02 -9.87 18.46
N LEU A 490 21.88 -10.59 17.72
CA LEU A 490 22.79 -11.60 18.30
C LEU A 490 23.84 -10.95 19.21
N THR A 491 24.43 -9.83 18.80
CA THR A 491 25.40 -9.08 19.61
C THR A 491 24.74 -8.47 20.85
N ALA A 492 23.53 -7.90 20.74
CA ALA A 492 22.73 -7.45 21.87
C ALA A 492 22.40 -8.61 22.83
N GLY A 493 22.00 -9.77 22.31
CA GLY A 493 21.75 -10.99 23.08
C GLY A 493 23.01 -11.47 23.84
N ILE A 494 24.16 -11.49 23.19
CA ILE A 494 25.46 -11.82 23.82
C ILE A 494 25.79 -10.80 24.91
N PHE A 495 25.57 -9.50 24.67
CA PHE A 495 25.86 -8.45 25.65
C PHE A 495 24.95 -8.55 26.89
N ILE A 496 23.67 -8.89 26.70
CA ILE A 496 22.71 -9.17 27.78
C ILE A 496 23.17 -10.38 28.60
N VAL A 497 23.57 -11.48 27.94
CA VAL A 497 24.05 -12.69 28.63
C VAL A 497 25.34 -12.43 29.39
N LEU A 498 26.31 -11.72 28.79
CA LEU A 498 27.58 -11.38 29.45
C LEU A 498 27.37 -10.41 30.61
N SER A 499 26.49 -9.42 30.45
CA SER A 499 26.11 -8.49 31.51
C SER A 499 25.37 -9.21 32.64
N GLY A 500 24.45 -10.12 32.32
CA GLY A 500 23.78 -10.99 33.30
C GLY A 500 24.75 -11.92 34.03
N ALA A 501 25.74 -12.48 33.34
CA ALA A 501 26.77 -13.32 33.94
C ALA A 501 27.76 -12.52 34.81
N ALA A 502 28.13 -11.30 34.40
CA ALA A 502 28.96 -10.38 35.17
C ALA A 502 28.24 -9.90 36.43
N LEU A 503 26.97 -9.50 36.30
CA LEU A 503 26.09 -9.18 37.43
C LEU A 503 25.88 -10.39 38.35
N GLY A 504 25.71 -11.59 37.79
CA GLY A 504 25.61 -12.84 38.55
C GLY A 504 26.91 -13.19 39.27
N LYS A 505 28.08 -12.94 38.69
CA LYS A 505 29.38 -13.10 39.34
C LYS A 505 29.62 -12.06 40.44
N MET A 506 29.27 -10.79 40.20
CA MET A 506 29.30 -9.75 41.24
C MET A 506 28.35 -10.08 42.40
N ALA A 507 27.12 -10.51 42.10
CA ALA A 507 26.13 -10.91 43.09
C ALA A 507 26.58 -12.14 43.90
N ARG A 508 27.28 -13.10 43.29
CA ARG A 508 27.86 -14.27 43.99
C ARG A 508 29.08 -13.93 44.83
N ARG A 509 29.91 -12.98 44.39
CA ARG A 509 31.15 -12.59 45.09
C ARG A 509 30.88 -11.71 46.33
N ASP A 510 29.83 -10.89 46.30
CA ASP A 510 29.48 -9.95 47.38
C ASP A 510 28.08 -10.19 47.99
N PHE A 511 27.57 -11.43 47.95
CA PHE A 511 26.21 -11.77 48.41
C PHE A 511 25.96 -11.39 49.89
N GLY A 512 26.98 -11.45 50.74
CA GLY A 512 26.89 -11.04 52.15
C GLY A 512 26.76 -9.52 52.35
N THR A 513 27.40 -8.73 51.49
CA THR A 513 27.43 -7.26 51.59
C THR A 513 26.19 -6.65 50.92
N TRP A 514 25.80 -7.18 49.75
CA TRP A 514 24.59 -6.77 49.04
C TRP A 514 23.31 -7.17 49.78
N SER A 515 23.25 -8.35 50.41
CA SER A 515 22.09 -8.72 51.24
C SER A 515 21.97 -7.83 52.48
N ARG A 516 23.08 -7.39 53.09
CA ARG A 516 23.06 -6.39 54.17
C ARG A 516 22.63 -5.02 53.67
N PHE A 517 23.14 -4.55 52.53
CA PHE A 517 22.76 -3.25 51.97
C PHE A 517 21.30 -3.21 51.52
N LEU A 518 20.81 -4.27 50.87
CA LEU A 518 19.40 -4.41 50.49
C LEU A 518 18.50 -4.58 51.72
N ARG A 519 18.91 -5.31 52.77
CA ARG A 519 18.15 -5.41 54.03
C ARG A 519 18.13 -4.09 54.80
N LEU A 520 19.23 -3.34 54.84
CA LEU A 520 19.31 -2.01 55.46
C LEU A 520 18.50 -0.98 54.67
N GLY A 521 18.56 -1.02 53.34
CA GLY A 521 17.74 -0.19 52.45
C GLY A 521 16.25 -0.52 52.61
N ALA A 522 15.90 -1.80 52.61
CA ALA A 522 14.54 -2.29 52.80
C ALA A 522 13.98 -1.98 54.20
N ALA A 523 14.80 -2.06 55.26
CA ALA A 523 14.42 -1.72 56.63
C ALA A 523 14.27 -0.21 56.82
N ARG A 524 15.12 0.61 56.20
CA ARG A 524 14.97 2.08 56.20
C ARG A 524 13.77 2.52 55.38
N LEU A 525 13.48 1.88 54.25
CA LEU A 525 12.28 2.16 53.47
C LEU A 525 11.00 1.76 54.23
N ALA A 526 11.01 0.63 54.94
CA ALA A 526 9.90 0.19 55.77
C ALA A 526 9.68 1.11 56.99
N ALA A 527 10.75 1.51 57.68
CA ALA A 527 10.65 2.47 58.77
C ALA A 527 10.20 3.86 58.29
N PHE A 528 10.58 4.26 57.07
CA PHE A 528 10.10 5.49 56.43
C PHE A 528 8.62 5.37 56.02
N SER A 529 8.16 4.21 55.55
CA SER A 529 6.75 4.02 55.21
C SER A 529 5.81 4.10 56.40
N ASP A 530 6.28 3.70 57.59
CA ASP A 530 5.48 3.79 58.83
C ASP A 530 5.24 5.25 59.28
N HIS A 531 5.96 6.23 58.70
CA HIS A 531 5.82 7.65 58.99
C HIS A 531 5.09 8.43 57.89
N LEU A 532 4.69 7.79 56.80
CA LEU A 532 3.98 8.45 55.70
C LEU A 532 2.46 8.35 55.91
N ASP A 533 1.77 9.49 55.84
CA ASP A 533 0.30 9.52 55.83
C ASP A 533 -0.23 8.72 54.63
N GLU A 534 -1.05 7.71 54.91
CA GLU A 534 -1.58 6.78 53.90
C GLU A 534 -2.35 7.50 52.78
N ARG A 535 -2.98 8.63 53.09
CA ARG A 535 -3.73 9.44 52.11
C ARG A 535 -2.80 10.13 51.12
N LEU A 536 -1.64 10.59 51.59
CA LEU A 536 -0.63 11.22 50.74
C LEU A 536 0.06 10.21 49.84
N LEU A 537 0.36 9.02 50.36
CA LEU A 537 0.95 7.94 49.56
C LEU A 537 -0.02 7.48 48.45
N PHE A 538 -1.32 7.39 48.77
CA PHE A 538 -2.36 7.09 47.79
C PHE A 538 -2.46 8.17 46.71
N ALA A 539 -2.56 9.45 47.10
CA ALA A 539 -2.62 10.56 46.16
C ALA A 539 -1.38 10.62 45.25
N PHE A 540 -0.20 10.40 45.81
CA PHE A 540 1.06 10.38 45.05
C PHE A 540 1.12 9.22 44.06
N THR A 541 0.70 8.02 44.48
CA THR A 541 0.63 6.84 43.60
C THR A 541 -0.37 7.06 42.47
N ALA A 542 -1.53 7.65 42.75
CA ALA A 542 -2.53 8.00 41.75
C ALA A 542 -2.00 9.03 40.74
N VAL A 543 -1.31 10.08 41.20
CA VAL A 543 -0.71 11.11 40.32
C VAL A 543 0.37 10.51 39.43
N LEU A 544 1.25 9.66 39.96
CA LEU A 544 2.28 8.97 39.17
C LEU A 544 1.67 8.06 38.10
N ALA A 545 0.60 7.32 38.46
CA ALA A 545 -0.10 6.46 37.52
C ALA A 545 -0.82 7.26 36.41
N ILE A 546 -1.44 8.39 36.76
CA ILE A 546 -2.04 9.32 35.78
C ILE A 546 -0.96 9.92 34.87
N GLY A 547 0.20 10.32 35.42
CA GLY A 547 1.33 10.80 34.63
C GLY A 547 1.86 9.74 33.65
N LEU A 548 1.93 8.48 34.08
CA LEU A 548 2.28 7.33 33.24
C LEU A 548 1.25 7.12 32.12
N TYR A 549 -0.03 7.30 32.42
CA TYR A 549 -1.11 7.18 31.45
C TYR A 549 -1.01 8.22 30.33
N PHE A 550 -0.75 9.48 30.68
CA PHE A 550 -0.63 10.60 29.73
C PHE A 550 0.77 10.75 29.10
N GLY A 551 1.75 9.94 29.50
CA GLY A 551 2.97 9.67 28.72
C GLY A 551 4.21 10.52 29.00
N PHE A 552 4.25 11.29 30.10
CA PHE A 552 5.42 12.10 30.46
C PHE A 552 6.50 11.25 31.15
N GLY A 553 7.77 11.34 30.74
CA GLY A 553 8.92 10.82 31.52
C GLY A 553 8.83 9.35 31.97
N ARG A 554 8.43 8.43 31.08
CA ARG A 554 7.97 7.05 31.36
C ARG A 554 8.90 6.20 32.24
N ILE A 555 10.21 6.24 32.01
CA ILE A 555 11.20 5.45 32.78
C ILE A 555 11.31 6.00 34.21
N ILE A 556 11.31 7.33 34.35
CA ILE A 556 11.41 8.00 35.66
C ILE A 556 10.16 7.69 36.48
N LEU A 557 8.97 7.76 35.86
CA LEU A 557 7.73 7.43 36.55
C LEU A 557 7.65 5.96 36.97
N LEU A 558 8.09 5.02 36.13
CA LEU A 558 8.16 3.59 36.52
C LEU A 558 9.13 3.36 37.68
N LEU A 559 10.28 4.02 37.68
CA LEU A 559 11.24 3.95 38.78
C LEU A 559 10.68 4.54 40.08
N LEU A 560 9.88 5.60 40.00
CA LEU A 560 9.21 6.22 41.16
C LEU A 560 8.00 5.40 41.66
N LEU A 561 7.31 4.69 40.76
CA LEU A 561 6.18 3.82 41.09
C LEU A 561 6.62 2.52 41.78
N THR A 562 7.80 2.01 41.41
CA THR A 562 8.39 0.76 41.92
C THR A 562 8.43 0.69 43.46
N PRO A 563 8.99 1.67 44.20
CA PRO A 563 8.98 1.63 45.67
C PRO A 563 7.57 1.72 46.27
N CYS A 564 6.65 2.46 45.64
CA CYS A 564 5.26 2.59 46.12
C CYS A 564 4.53 1.24 46.07
N LEU A 565 4.67 0.51 44.95
CA LEU A 565 4.07 -0.82 44.76
C LEU A 565 4.72 -1.89 45.62
N LEU A 566 6.04 -1.81 45.84
CA LEU A 566 6.76 -2.74 46.71
C LEU A 566 6.46 -2.54 48.19
N LEU A 567 6.09 -1.32 48.62
CA LEU A 567 5.72 -1.01 50.00
C LEU A 567 4.27 -1.36 50.30
N ARG A 568 3.35 -1.19 49.35
CA ARG A 568 1.93 -1.51 49.49
C ARG A 568 1.39 -2.21 48.24
N PRO A 569 1.51 -3.55 48.16
CA PRO A 569 1.08 -4.31 46.99
C PRO A 569 -0.43 -4.23 46.73
N ASP A 570 -1.23 -3.97 47.76
CA ASP A 570 -2.70 -3.82 47.64
C ASP A 570 -3.09 -2.65 46.71
N PHE A 571 -2.31 -1.57 46.70
CA PHE A 571 -2.53 -0.45 45.79
C PHE A 571 -2.17 -0.79 44.34
N GLY A 572 -1.19 -1.68 44.14
CA GLY A 572 -0.87 -2.23 42.82
C GLY A 572 -2.03 -3.01 42.22
N LEU A 573 -2.72 -3.82 43.04
CA LEU A 573 -3.93 -4.54 42.63
C LEU A 573 -5.06 -3.59 42.25
N ILE A 574 -5.30 -2.52 43.02
CA ILE A 574 -6.31 -1.49 42.67
C ILE A 574 -5.95 -0.79 41.36
N LEU A 575 -4.66 -0.49 41.13
CA LEU A 575 -4.18 0.12 39.88
C LEU A 575 -4.38 -0.80 38.67
N ILE A 576 -4.13 -2.10 38.85
CA ILE A 576 -4.38 -3.15 37.86
C ILE A 576 -5.87 -3.23 37.55
N THR A 577 -6.74 -3.24 38.57
CA THR A 577 -8.20 -3.26 38.40
C THR A 577 -8.73 -2.02 37.71
N PHE A 578 -8.23 -0.83 38.05
CA PHE A 578 -8.62 0.42 37.39
C PHE A 578 -8.09 0.50 35.95
N GLY A 579 -6.91 -0.06 35.71
CA GLY A 579 -6.28 -0.10 34.39
C GLY A 579 -6.86 -1.15 33.44
N LEU A 580 -7.48 -2.22 33.94
CA LEU A 580 -7.99 -3.35 33.15
C LEU A 580 -8.99 -2.93 32.06
N SER A 581 -9.80 -1.89 32.30
CA SER A 581 -10.76 -1.36 31.31
C SER A 581 -10.12 -0.46 30.24
N PHE A 582 -8.84 -0.08 30.38
CA PHE A 582 -8.17 0.94 29.56
C PHE A 582 -6.76 0.52 29.06
N LEU A 583 -6.33 -0.73 29.31
CA LEU A 583 -5.00 -1.28 29.01
C LEU A 583 -4.90 -2.32 27.85
N PRO A 584 -5.72 -2.34 26.77
CA PRO A 584 -5.38 -3.20 25.62
C PRO A 584 -4.22 -2.64 24.76
N ASN A 585 -3.79 -1.39 24.98
CA ASN A 585 -2.74 -0.77 24.16
C ASN A 585 -1.34 -1.10 24.68
N THR A 586 -0.56 -1.87 23.92
CA THR A 586 0.90 -1.90 24.05
C THR A 586 1.45 -0.49 23.78
N LYS A 587 2.22 0.07 24.72
CA LYS A 587 2.77 1.43 24.60
C LYS A 587 4.29 1.33 24.50
N GLY A 588 4.80 1.51 23.29
CA GLY A 588 6.20 1.29 22.95
C GLY A 588 7.19 2.10 23.81
N VAL A 589 8.23 1.42 24.28
CA VAL A 589 9.43 2.02 24.85
C VAL A 589 10.60 1.65 23.96
N SER A 590 10.80 2.41 22.87
CA SER A 590 11.97 2.52 21.96
C SER A 590 12.72 1.26 21.47
N MET A 591 12.50 0.08 22.03
CA MET A 591 13.18 -1.18 21.73
C MET A 591 12.43 -2.41 22.29
N PHE A 592 11.45 -2.25 23.21
CA PHE A 592 10.55 -3.33 23.66
C PHE A 592 9.12 -2.83 23.87
N ASP A 593 8.14 -3.65 23.48
CA ASP A 593 6.75 -3.50 23.90
C ASP A 593 6.57 -4.29 25.20
N VAL A 594 6.58 -3.60 26.34
CA VAL A 594 6.24 -4.20 27.63
C VAL A 594 4.80 -3.83 27.94
N PRO A 595 3.87 -4.80 28.03
CA PRO A 595 2.51 -4.52 28.45
C PRO A 595 2.56 -3.91 29.86
N LEU A 596 2.11 -2.65 30.00
CA LEU A 596 2.20 -1.92 31.26
C LEU A 596 1.49 -2.67 32.40
N LEU A 597 0.43 -3.41 32.06
CA LEU A 597 -0.29 -4.31 32.96
C LEU A 597 0.63 -5.41 33.52
N GLU A 598 1.43 -6.06 32.68
CA GLU A 598 2.35 -7.13 33.09
C GLU A 598 3.49 -6.60 33.96
N ALA A 599 4.01 -5.40 33.66
CA ALA A 599 5.02 -4.77 34.49
C ALA A 599 4.50 -4.43 35.89
N VAL A 600 3.28 -3.88 36.00
CA VAL A 600 2.65 -3.56 37.29
C VAL A 600 2.26 -4.84 38.05
N LEU A 601 1.79 -5.88 37.36
CA LEU A 601 1.54 -7.21 37.93
C LEU A 601 2.80 -7.84 38.50
N ALA A 602 3.89 -7.85 37.74
CA ALA A 602 5.17 -8.42 38.18
C ALA A 602 5.73 -7.69 39.41
N LEU A 603 5.68 -6.36 39.42
CA LEU A 603 6.10 -5.54 40.56
C LEU A 603 5.23 -5.78 41.81
N SER A 604 3.91 -5.89 41.63
CA SER A 604 2.98 -6.16 42.73
C SER A 604 3.18 -7.58 43.29
N ALA A 605 3.39 -8.57 42.43
CA ALA A 605 3.69 -9.95 42.83
C ALA A 605 5.00 -10.06 43.62
N LEU A 606 6.04 -9.31 43.21
CA LEU A 606 7.30 -9.20 43.96
C LEU A 606 7.10 -8.58 45.35
N GLY A 607 6.22 -7.58 45.46
CA GLY A 607 5.82 -6.98 46.74
C GLY A 607 5.15 -7.98 47.69
N VAL A 608 4.20 -8.77 47.17
CA VAL A 608 3.51 -9.83 47.95
C VAL A 608 4.48 -10.93 48.38
N LEU A 609 5.35 -11.40 47.47
CA LEU A 609 6.39 -12.40 47.77
C LEU A 609 7.33 -11.92 48.89
N ARG A 610 7.69 -10.63 48.89
CA ARG A 610 8.46 -10.03 49.99
C ARG A 610 7.73 -10.11 51.33
N GLN A 611 6.44 -9.76 51.37
CA GLN A 611 5.64 -9.83 52.60
C GLN A 611 5.57 -11.26 53.15
N LEU A 612 5.35 -12.24 52.28
CA LEU A 612 5.29 -13.66 52.64
C LEU A 612 6.63 -14.18 53.20
N VAL A 613 7.76 -13.78 52.60
CA VAL A 613 9.10 -14.15 53.08
C VAL A 613 9.44 -13.47 54.42
N SER A 614 8.94 -12.26 54.67
CA SER A 614 9.15 -11.55 55.95
C SER A 614 8.29 -12.06 57.11
N HIS A 615 7.30 -12.92 56.86
CA HIS A 615 6.39 -13.47 57.88
C HIS A 615 6.65 -14.94 58.24
N GLN A 616 7.82 -15.51 57.93
CA GLN A 616 8.17 -16.81 58.51
C GLN A 616 8.48 -16.67 60.01
N PRO A 617 7.73 -17.34 60.91
CA PRO A 617 8.01 -17.31 62.33
C PRO A 617 9.32 -18.05 62.64
N SER A 618 10.25 -17.36 63.28
CA SER A 618 11.49 -17.91 63.82
C SER A 618 11.20 -19.11 64.73
N ALA A 619 11.68 -20.29 64.33
CA ALA A 619 11.68 -21.48 65.17
C ALA A 619 12.41 -21.20 66.50
N VAL A 620 11.66 -21.31 67.60
CA VAL A 620 12.15 -21.13 68.97
C VAL A 620 13.08 -22.29 69.32
N SER A 621 14.36 -22.00 69.50
CA SER A 621 15.33 -22.86 70.20
C SER A 621 15.59 -22.33 71.62
N GLY A 622 15.05 -23.06 72.61
CA GLY A 622 15.67 -23.32 73.93
C GLY A 622 15.58 -22.27 75.05
N GLN A 623 14.84 -22.57 76.13
CA GLN A 623 15.38 -23.09 77.41
C GLN A 623 14.36 -22.96 78.57
N ARG A 624 13.68 -24.06 78.93
CA ARG A 624 13.77 -24.79 80.21
C ARG A 624 12.81 -25.97 80.21
#